data_AF-A0A2G9M2T5-F1
#
_entry.id   AF-A0A2G9M2T5-F1
#
_cell.length_a   1.000
_cell.length_b   1.000
_cell.length_c   1.000
_cell.angle_alpha   90.00
_cell.angle_beta   90.00
_cell.angle_gamma   90.00
#
_symmetry.space_group_name_H-M   'P 1'
#
loop_
_entity.id
_entity.type
_entity.pdbx_description
1 polymer ?
#
loop_
_entity_poly.entity_id
_entity_poly.type
_entity_poly.pdbx_seq_one_letter_code
_entity_poly.pdbx_strand_id
1 'polypeptide(L)' 'MIVNEFNSKVPDSMENLLKLPGVARKTANMVLSEGYGKIEGIVVDTHVTRLSYRLG' A
#
# COMPACT_ATOMS: atom_id res chain seq x y z
N MET A 1 -11.44 13.53 2.12
CA MET A 1 -11.34 12.22 1.48
C MET A 1 -11.78 11.09 2.40
N ILE A 2 -10.98 10.54 3.33
CA ILE A 2 -11.41 9.33 4.08
C ILE A 2 -12.69 9.50 4.90
N VAL A 3 -12.81 10.56 5.71
CA VAL A 3 -14.00 10.80 6.56
C VAL A 3 -15.27 11.02 5.72
N ASN A 4 -15.16 11.76 4.62
CA ASN A 4 -16.31 12.19 3.82
C ASN A 4 -16.69 11.20 2.70
N GLU A 5 -15.71 10.55 2.06
CA GLU A 5 -15.92 9.71 0.86
C GLU A 5 -15.82 8.21 1.18
N PHE A 6 -15.13 7.83 2.26
CA PHE A 6 -14.95 6.44 2.66
C PHE A 6 -15.55 6.13 4.04
N ASN A 7 -16.48 6.98 4.51
CA ASN A 7 -17.22 6.81 5.77
C ASN A 7 -16.30 6.50 6.97
N SER A 8 -15.19 7.23 7.05
CA SER A 8 -14.16 7.05 8.10
C SER A 8 -13.49 5.67 8.13
N LYS A 9 -13.60 4.88 7.05
CA LYS A 9 -12.87 3.62 6.88
C LYS A 9 -11.77 3.76 5.85
N VAL A 10 -10.64 3.10 6.11
CA VAL A 10 -9.60 2.97 5.10
C VAL A 10 -10.14 2.06 3.98
N PRO A 11 -9.91 2.40 2.70
CA PRO A 11 -10.34 1.53 1.60
C PRO A 11 -9.55 0.22 1.57
N ASP A 12 -10.23 -0.87 1.22
CA ASP A 12 -9.68 -2.22 1.15
C ASP A 12 -9.42 -2.69 -0.30
N SER A 13 -9.26 -1.72 -1.22
CA SER A 13 -8.94 -1.96 -2.62
C SER A 13 -7.83 -1.03 -3.12
N MET A 14 -6.94 -1.55 -3.98
CA MET A 14 -5.81 -0.79 -4.52
C MET A 14 -6.25 0.45 -5.29
N GLU A 15 -7.30 0.37 -6.11
CA GLU A 15 -7.78 1.50 -6.90
C GLU A 15 -8.23 2.67 -6.02
N ASN A 16 -8.88 2.38 -4.89
CA ASN A 16 -9.35 3.41 -3.96
C ASN A 16 -8.22 3.97 -3.10
N LEU A 17 -7.25 3.13 -2.70
CA LEU A 17 -6.07 3.59 -1.98
C LEU A 17 -5.22 4.53 -2.83
N LEU A 18 -5.06 4.26 -4.13
CA LEU A 18 -4.32 5.13 -5.05
C LEU A 18 -4.97 6.50 -5.30
N LYS A 19 -6.28 6.65 -5.01
CA LYS A 19 -6.97 7.95 -5.08
C LYS A 19 -6.61 8.87 -3.90
N LEU A 20 -6.04 8.33 -2.83
CA LEU A 20 -5.65 9.11 -1.66
C LEU A 20 -4.33 9.86 -1.93
N PRO A 21 -4.27 11.17 -1.64
CA PRO A 21 -3.05 11.94 -1.84
C PRO A 21 -1.92 11.41 -0.93
N GLY A 22 -0.74 11.20 -1.51
CA GLY A 22 0.42 10.64 -0.80
C GLY A 22 0.46 9.11 -0.70
N VAL A 23 -0.58 8.41 -1.19
CA VAL A 23 -0.62 6.95 -1.24
C VAL A 23 -0.25 6.47 -2.63
N ALA A 24 0.96 5.93 -2.75
CA ALA A 24 1.42 5.23 -3.96
C ALA A 24 1.29 3.71 -3.80
N ARG A 25 1.55 2.98 -4.89
CA ARG A 25 1.40 1.51 -4.98
C ARG A 25 2.10 0.75 -3.84
N LYS A 26 3.29 1.20 -3.42
CA LYS A 26 4.02 0.64 -2.27
C LYS A 26 3.20 0.75 -0.98
N THR A 27 2.74 1.95 -0.66
CA THR A 27 1.99 2.23 0.57
C THR A 27 0.65 1.51 0.55
N ALA A 28 -0.04 1.49 -0.59
CA ALA A 28 -1.29 0.75 -0.76
C ALA A 28 -1.11 -0.75 -0.53
N ASN A 29 -0.07 -1.36 -1.11
CA ASN A 29 0.23 -2.79 -0.88
C ASN A 29 0.47 -3.11 0.61
N MET A 30 1.15 -2.23 1.35
CA MET A 30 1.37 -2.41 2.78
C MET A 30 0.05 -2.36 3.56
N VAL A 31 -0.82 -1.39 3.26
CA VAL A 31 -2.14 -1.26 3.91
C VAL A 31 -3.04 -2.47 3.61
N LEU A 32 -3.05 -2.97 2.37
CA LEU A 32 -3.86 -4.14 1.99
C LEU A 32 -3.32 -5.42 2.63
N SER A 33 -2.00 -5.62 2.60
CA SER A 33 -1.37 -6.81 3.16
C SER A 33 -1.49 -6.85 4.68
N GLU A 34 -1.06 -5.80 5.37
CA GLU A 34 -0.98 -5.79 6.83
C GLU A 34 -2.34 -5.42 7.47
N GLY A 35 -3.09 -4.51 6.85
CA GLY A 35 -4.36 -4.02 7.39
C GLY A 35 -5.56 -4.90 7.03
N TYR A 36 -5.53 -5.61 5.90
CA TYR A 36 -6.66 -6.40 5.41
C TYR A 36 -6.32 -7.86 5.09
N GLY A 37 -5.05 -8.28 5.22
CA GLY A 37 -4.61 -9.63 4.86
C GLY A 37 -4.70 -9.93 3.36
N LYS A 38 -4.88 -8.91 2.52
CA LYS A 38 -5.02 -9.05 1.06
C LYS A 38 -3.65 -8.85 0.40
N ILE A 39 -3.13 -9.91 -0.20
CA ILE A 39 -1.83 -9.89 -0.87
C ILE A 39 -2.04 -9.56 -2.35
N GLU A 40 -1.98 -8.28 -2.70
CA GLU A 40 -2.04 -7.81 -4.10
C GLU A 40 -0.67 -7.52 -4.71
N GLY A 41 0.40 -7.57 -3.91
CA GLY A 41 1.77 -7.39 -4.39
C GLY A 41 2.80 -7.39 -3.28
N ILE A 42 4.07 -7.25 -3.66
CA ILE A 42 5.20 -7.18 -2.74
C ILE A 42 5.50 -5.71 -2.42
N VAL A 43 5.68 -5.41 -1.13
CA VAL A 43 6.08 -4.08 -0.67
C VAL A 43 7.59 -3.95 -0.86
N VAL A 44 8.01 -3.31 -1.96
CA VAL A 44 9.41 -3.02 -2.23
C VAL A 44 9.71 -1.58 -1.80
N ASP A 45 10.60 -1.44 -0.83
CA ASP A 45 11.13 -0.15 -0.38
C ASP A 45 12.63 -0.02 -0.63
N THR A 46 13.21 1.10 -0.21
CA THR A 46 14.65 1.32 -0.37
C THR A 46 15.51 0.28 0.34
N HIS A 47 15.02 -0.35 1.41
CA HIS A 47 15.73 -1.40 2.13
C HIS A 47 15.70 -2.71 1.37
N VAL A 48 14.51 -3.11 0.88
CA VAL A 48 14.34 -4.29 0.03
C VAL A 48 15.18 -4.15 -1.23
N THR A 49 15.02 -3.04 -1.97
CA THR A 49 15.81 -2.78 -3.18
C THR A 49 17.31 -2.83 -2.90
N ARG A 50 17.78 -2.16 -1.85
CA ARG A 50 19.20 -2.16 -1.47
C ARG A 50 19.71 -3.55 -1.12
N LEU A 51 18.91 -4.36 -0.44
CA LEU A 51 19.30 -5.70 -0.04
C LEU A 51 19.30 -6.66 -1.22
N SER A 52 18.27 -6.63 -2.08
CA SER A 52 18.20 -7.43 -3.30
C SER A 52 19.42 -7.19 -4.18
N TYR A 53 19.82 -5.92 -4.41
CA TYR A 53 21.04 -5.63 -5.18
C TYR A 53 22.35 -6.09 -4.50
N ARG A 54 22.36 -6.31 -3.18
CA ARG A 54 23.54 -6.80 -2.45
C ARG A 54 23.62 -8.32 -2.42
N LEU A 55 22.48 -9.00 -2.41
CA LEU A 55 22.40 -10.45 -2.28
C LEU A 55 22.40 -11.18 -3.63
N GLY A 56 22.03 -10.49 -4.72
CA GLY A 56 21.86 -11.11 -6.05
C GLY A 56 20.52 -11.82 -6.17
#